data_AF-A0A5E5P6A7-F1
#
_entry.id   AF-A0A5E5P6A7-F1
#
_cell.length_a   1.000
_cell.length_b   1.000
_cell.length_c   1.000
_cell.angle_alpha   90.00
_cell.angle_beta   90.00
_cell.angle_gamma   90.00
#
_symmetry.space_group_name_H-M   'P 1'
#
loop_
_entity.id
_entity.type
_entity.pdbx_description
1 polymer ?
#
loop_
_entity_poly.entity_id
_entity_poly.type
_entity_poly.pdbx_seq_one_letter_code
_entity_poly.pdbx_strand_id
1 'polypeptide(L)'
;MIRIGSLSRWQQIVVFIVLFIGAMGALQWVESKFKRDSDPTTEAEALDRMVGVWTYTEPINSSDTFPGEWVKWDVRKDGKMIAYHARPVDDGWGKGVEVDYKVLSGKYTDTGKRWHGIREGDTVIAGIYADGHLVLHDLTSSYKSTGVMQRGDKNPFTK
;
A
#
# COMPACT_ATOMS: atom_id res chain seq x y z
N MET A 1 21.50 29.02 27.59
CA MET A 1 20.39 28.89 28.56
C MET A 1 19.56 30.17 28.50
N ILE A 2 18.47 30.18 27.72
CA ILE A 2 17.65 31.39 27.53
C ILE A 2 16.74 31.52 28.77
N ARG A 3 16.93 32.58 29.56
CA ARG A 3 16.11 32.87 30.74
C ARG A 3 14.76 33.46 30.27
N ILE A 4 13.69 32.68 30.36
CA ILE A 4 12.33 33.05 29.90
C ILE A 4 11.70 34.18 30.75
N GLY A 5 12.31 34.54 31.90
CA GLY A 5 11.81 35.57 32.81
C GLY A 5 12.01 37.04 32.39
N SER A 6 12.66 37.33 31.26
CA SER A 6 12.96 38.72 30.83
C SER A 6 12.17 39.21 29.62
N LEU A 7 11.17 38.45 29.15
CA LEU A 7 10.37 38.81 27.97
C LEU A 7 9.13 39.59 28.37
N SER A 8 8.76 40.60 27.57
CA SER A 8 7.51 41.33 27.80
C SER A 8 6.30 40.39 27.61
N ARG A 9 5.17 40.68 28.26
CA ARG A 9 3.95 39.86 28.17
C ARG A 9 3.53 39.56 26.72
N TRP A 10 3.74 40.50 25.81
CA TRP A 10 3.46 40.32 24.38
C TRP A 10 4.39 39.31 23.71
N GLN A 11 5.68 39.32 24.05
CA GLN A 11 6.64 38.34 23.52
C GLN A 11 6.37 36.94 24.06
N GLN A 12 5.90 36.81 25.31
CA GLN A 12 5.47 35.53 25.88
C GLN A 12 4.26 34.95 25.13
N ILE A 13 3.27 35.78 24.80
CA ILE A 13 2.08 35.37 24.02
C ILE A 13 2.50 34.89 22.62
N VAL A 14 3.38 35.63 21.94
CA VAL A 14 3.86 35.24 20.60
C VAL A 14 4.60 33.91 20.64
N VAL A 15 5.50 33.70 21.61
CA VAL A 15 6.20 32.42 21.77
C VAL A 15 5.23 31.28 22.04
N PHE A 16 4.20 31.50 22.86
CA PHE A 16 3.18 30.50 23.14
C PHE A 16 2.38 30.12 21.89
N ILE A 17 1.96 31.09 21.09
CA ILE A 17 1.20 30.86 19.85
C ILE A 17 2.06 30.08 18.84
N VAL A 18 3.32 30.46 18.66
CA VAL A 18 4.24 29.77 17.74
C VAL A 18 4.46 28.31 18.16
N LEU A 19 4.65 28.06 19.46
CA LEU A 19 4.79 26.70 20.00
C LEU A 19 3.50 25.90 19.86
N PHE A 20 2.34 26.53 20.05
CA PHE A 20 1.05 25.88 19.94
C PHE A 20 0.74 25.48 18.49
N ILE A 21 0.98 26.36 17.52
CA ILE A 21 0.81 26.07 16.09
C ILE A 21 1.81 24.97 15.65
N GLY A 22 3.07 25.06 16.11
CA GLY A 22 4.08 24.03 15.82
C GLY A 22 3.69 22.66 16.38
N ALA A 23 3.17 22.61 17.61
CA ALA A 23 2.70 21.37 18.24
C ALA A 23 1.48 20.77 17.50
N MET A 24 0.54 21.60 17.07
CA MET A 24 -0.60 21.15 16.27
C MET A 24 -0.20 20.60 14.90
N GLY A 25 0.74 21.24 14.21
CA GLY A 25 1.27 20.75 12.94
C GLY A 25 1.98 19.40 13.10
N ALA A 26 2.74 19.22 14.18
CA ALA A 26 3.37 17.95 14.51
C ALA A 26 2.35 16.83 14.80
N LEU A 27 1.28 17.13 15.56
CA LEU A 27 0.19 16.19 15.84
C LEU A 27 -0.53 15.72 14.57
N GLN A 28 -0.89 16.65 13.68
CA GLN A 28 -1.53 16.31 12.40
C GLN A 28 -0.63 15.45 11.51
N TRP A 29 0.67 15.74 11.48
CA TRP A 29 1.63 14.94 10.72
C TRP A 29 1.76 13.52 11.27
N VAL A 30 1.81 13.38 12.60
CA VAL A 30 1.85 12.08 13.29
C VAL A 30 0.58 11.26 13.02
N GLU A 31 -0.61 11.86 13.17
CA GLU A 31 -1.88 11.20 12.86
C GLU A 31 -1.96 10.73 11.40
N SER A 32 -1.45 11.53 10.46
CA SER A 32 -1.44 11.17 9.04
C SER A 32 -0.57 9.95 8.74
N LYS A 33 0.55 9.78 9.47
CA LYS A 33 1.39 8.59 9.35
C LYS A 33 0.72 7.37 9.95
N PHE A 34 0.16 7.48 11.15
CA PHE A 34 -0.50 6.35 11.81
C PHE A 34 -1.77 5.88 11.08
N LYS A 35 -2.53 6.79 10.46
CA LYS A 35 -3.66 6.39 9.62
C LYS A 35 -3.25 5.59 8.39
N ARG A 36 -2.02 5.75 7.90
CA ARG A 36 -1.54 5.06 6.70
C ARG A 36 -1.27 3.57 6.94
N ASP A 37 -0.95 3.20 8.18
CA ASP A 37 -0.55 1.84 8.53
C ASP A 37 -1.72 1.00 9.08
N SER A 38 -2.86 1.61 9.41
CA SER A 38 -4.05 0.87 9.86
C SER A 38 -4.83 0.30 8.67
N ASP A 39 -5.40 -0.90 8.78
CA ASP A 39 -6.27 -1.47 7.74
C ASP A 39 -7.44 -0.53 7.37
N PRO A 40 -7.81 -0.41 6.08
CA PRO A 40 -8.92 0.40 5.64
C PRO A 40 -10.24 -0.15 6.18
N THR A 41 -11.16 0.75 6.53
CA THR A 41 -12.46 0.40 7.11
C THR A 41 -13.61 0.45 6.09
N THR A 42 -13.37 1.08 4.94
CA THR A 42 -14.34 1.24 3.85
C THR A 42 -13.69 0.91 2.51
N GLU A 43 -14.50 0.53 1.52
CA GLU A 43 -14.01 0.24 0.17
C GLU A 43 -13.39 1.48 -0.51
N ALA A 44 -13.96 2.66 -0.30
CA ALA A 44 -13.44 3.91 -0.85
C ALA A 44 -12.05 4.25 -0.28
N GLU A 45 -11.87 4.09 1.03
CA GLU A 45 -10.58 4.26 1.69
C GLU A 45 -9.56 3.22 1.23
N ALA A 46 -9.99 1.96 1.11
CA ALA A 46 -9.15 0.89 0.63
C ALA A 46 -8.67 1.18 -0.80
N LEU A 47 -9.57 1.62 -1.68
CA LEU A 47 -9.24 1.96 -3.05
C LEU A 47 -8.23 3.13 -3.12
N ASP A 48 -8.44 4.20 -2.35
CA ASP A 48 -7.51 5.34 -2.36
C ASP A 48 -6.08 4.92 -1.94
N ARG A 49 -5.98 3.97 -1.00
CA ARG A 49 -4.70 3.40 -0.57
C ARG A 49 -4.09 2.44 -1.59
N MET A 50 -4.92 1.66 -2.29
CA MET A 50 -4.48 0.67 -3.29
C MET A 50 -4.16 1.28 -4.66
N VAL A 51 -4.69 2.45 -4.99
CA VAL A 51 -4.34 3.19 -6.22
C VAL A 51 -2.86 3.54 -6.22
N GLY A 52 -2.18 3.26 -7.32
CA GLY A 52 -0.75 3.48 -7.54
C GLY A 52 -0.03 2.25 -8.08
N VAL A 53 1.29 2.33 -8.17
CA VAL A 53 2.14 1.25 -8.68
C VAL A 53 2.57 0.32 -7.54
N TRP A 54 2.46 -0.98 -7.77
CA TRP A 54 2.86 -2.05 -6.87
C TRP A 54 3.69 -3.09 -7.60
N THR A 55 4.75 -3.59 -6.97
CA THR A 55 5.68 -4.57 -7.55
C THR A 55 5.97 -5.72 -6.60
N TYR A 56 5.82 -6.95 -7.08
CA TYR A 56 6.28 -8.17 -6.42
C TYR A 56 7.46 -8.74 -7.21
N THR A 57 8.62 -8.86 -6.55
CA THR A 57 9.90 -9.22 -7.19
C THR A 57 10.77 -10.15 -6.32
N GLU A 58 10.18 -10.81 -5.33
CA GLU A 58 10.96 -11.65 -4.41
C GLU A 58 11.55 -12.89 -5.11
N PRO A 59 12.69 -13.42 -4.61
CA PRO A 59 13.32 -14.61 -5.19
C PRO A 59 12.41 -15.81 -5.06
N ILE A 60 12.15 -16.45 -6.19
CA ILE A 60 11.19 -17.54 -6.29
C ILE A 60 11.65 -18.74 -5.48
N ASN A 61 10.83 -19.16 -4.50
CA ASN A 61 10.94 -20.47 -3.89
C ASN A 61 10.06 -21.46 -4.68
N SER A 62 10.56 -22.66 -4.96
CA SER A 62 9.79 -23.72 -5.65
C SER A 62 8.53 -24.17 -4.89
N SER A 63 8.40 -23.83 -3.61
CA SER A 63 7.19 -24.08 -2.80
C SER A 63 6.18 -22.92 -2.81
N ASP A 64 6.47 -21.85 -3.55
CA ASP A 64 5.62 -20.68 -3.61
C ASP A 64 4.43 -20.89 -4.56
N THR A 65 3.34 -20.17 -4.36
CA THR A 65 2.09 -20.37 -5.13
C THR A 65 2.19 -19.81 -6.55
N PHE A 66 3.10 -18.84 -6.80
CA PHE A 66 3.46 -18.34 -8.13
C PHE A 66 4.95 -18.62 -8.43
N PRO A 67 5.37 -19.88 -8.60
CA PRO A 67 6.77 -20.22 -8.79
C PRO A 67 7.19 -19.85 -10.21
N GLY A 68 7.62 -18.61 -10.43
CA GLY A 68 8.01 -18.16 -11.76
C GLY A 68 7.85 -16.68 -12.03
N GLU A 69 7.00 -15.99 -11.27
CA GLU A 69 6.36 -14.77 -11.77
C GLU A 69 6.59 -13.57 -10.85
N TRP A 70 7.11 -12.52 -11.45
CA TRP A 70 7.10 -11.16 -10.92
C TRP A 70 5.88 -10.45 -11.47
N VAL A 71 5.23 -9.70 -10.59
CA VAL A 71 3.97 -9.01 -10.89
C VAL A 71 4.16 -7.53 -10.66
N LYS A 72 3.71 -6.70 -11.61
CA LYS A 72 3.55 -5.27 -11.42
C LYS A 72 2.13 -4.85 -11.76
N TRP A 73 1.51 -4.08 -10.87
CA TRP A 73 0.21 -3.47 -11.10
C TRP A 73 0.31 -1.96 -11.02
N ASP A 74 -0.16 -1.25 -12.05
CA ASP A 74 -0.44 0.18 -12.02
C ASP A 74 -1.95 0.38 -11.88
N VAL A 75 -2.41 0.59 -10.64
CA VAL A 75 -3.83 0.67 -10.27
C VAL A 75 -4.29 2.12 -10.35
N ARG A 76 -5.31 2.40 -11.15
CA ARG A 76 -5.86 3.75 -11.35
C ARG A 76 -7.19 3.93 -10.65
N LYS A 77 -7.61 5.19 -10.46
CA LYS A 77 -8.89 5.53 -9.81
C LYS A 77 -10.12 5.28 -10.69
N ASP A 78 -9.92 5.08 -12.00
CA ASP A 78 -10.98 4.94 -13.00
C ASP A 78 -11.55 3.51 -13.11
N GLY A 79 -11.15 2.59 -12.22
CA GLY A 79 -11.57 1.20 -12.28
C GLY A 79 -10.68 0.31 -13.13
N LYS A 80 -9.62 0.86 -13.73
CA LYS A 80 -8.68 0.12 -14.56
C LYS A 80 -7.32 -0.04 -13.92
N MET A 81 -6.62 -1.12 -14.28
CA MET A 81 -5.20 -1.30 -13.97
C MET A 81 -4.43 -1.72 -15.21
N ILE A 82 -3.13 -1.43 -15.22
CA ILE A 82 -2.20 -2.05 -16.17
C ILE A 82 -1.42 -3.10 -15.39
N ALA A 83 -1.63 -4.37 -15.76
CA ALA A 83 -0.94 -5.50 -15.17
C ALA A 83 0.23 -5.95 -16.04
N TYR A 84 1.36 -6.23 -15.40
CA TYR A 84 2.56 -6.78 -16.03
C TYR A 84 2.93 -8.05 -15.29
N HIS A 85 3.29 -9.05 -16.06
CA HIS A 85 3.75 -10.34 -15.59
C HIS A 85 5.06 -10.65 -16.31
N ALA A 86 6.10 -10.95 -15.54
CA ALA A 86 7.44 -11.23 -16.07
C ALA A 86 8.09 -12.32 -15.23
N ARG A 87 9.12 -12.97 -15.77
CA ARG A 87 9.93 -13.94 -15.04
C ARG A 87 11.29 -13.31 -14.70
N PRO A 88 12.00 -13.80 -13.66
CA PRO A 88 13.34 -13.28 -13.34
C PRO A 88 14.37 -13.45 -14.47
N VAL A 89 14.09 -14.32 -15.44
CA VAL A 89 14.95 -14.56 -16.61
C VAL A 89 14.67 -13.61 -17.77
N ASP A 90 13.58 -12.84 -17.72
CA ASP A 90 13.22 -11.90 -18.77
C ASP A 90 14.02 -10.58 -18.61
N ASP A 91 14.21 -9.82 -19.69
CA ASP A 91 15.00 -8.58 -19.69
C ASP A 91 14.21 -7.34 -19.23
N GLY A 92 12.92 -7.49 -18.94
CA GLY A 92 12.03 -6.39 -18.62
C GLY A 92 10.60 -6.83 -18.34
N TRP A 93 9.76 -5.89 -17.90
CA TRP A 93 8.34 -6.12 -17.62
C TRP A 93 7.49 -6.48 -18.85
N GLY A 94 8.05 -6.38 -20.07
CA GLY A 94 7.30 -6.60 -21.30
C GLY A 94 6.18 -5.59 -21.53
N LYS A 95 5.14 -6.02 -22.26
CA LYS A 95 3.96 -5.20 -22.55
C LYS A 95 2.89 -5.45 -21.49
N GLY A 96 2.54 -4.41 -20.74
CA GLY A 96 1.42 -4.46 -19.80
C GLY A 96 0.07 -4.61 -20.49
N VAL A 97 -0.87 -5.24 -19.81
CA VAL A 97 -2.24 -5.46 -20.25
C VAL A 97 -3.16 -4.56 -19.44
N GLU A 98 -3.94 -3.71 -20.12
CA GLU A 98 -4.99 -2.93 -19.46
C GLU A 98 -6.19 -3.84 -19.20
N VAL A 99 -6.63 -3.90 -17.94
CA VAL A 99 -7.79 -4.68 -17.50
C VAL A 99 -8.63 -3.86 -16.52
N ASP A 100 -9.94 -4.13 -16.48
CA ASP A 100 -10.78 -3.67 -15.38
C ASP A 100 -10.44 -4.45 -14.11
N TYR A 101 -10.36 -3.80 -12.95
CA TYR A 101 -10.20 -4.50 -11.68
C TYR A 101 -11.51 -4.53 -10.89
N LYS A 102 -11.64 -5.54 -10.02
CA LYS A 102 -12.77 -5.63 -9.08
C LYS A 102 -12.28 -5.35 -7.67
N VAL A 103 -12.94 -4.44 -6.97
CA VAL A 103 -12.75 -4.27 -5.54
C VAL A 103 -13.41 -5.46 -4.83
N LEU A 104 -12.66 -6.07 -3.93
CA LEU A 104 -13.11 -7.18 -3.10
C LEU A 104 -13.17 -6.72 -1.65
N SER A 105 -14.13 -7.23 -0.90
CA SER A 105 -14.19 -7.08 0.54
C SER A 105 -14.71 -8.35 1.19
N GLY A 106 -14.23 -8.63 2.40
CA GLY A 106 -14.60 -9.85 3.12
C GLY A 106 -14.26 -9.77 4.59
N LYS A 107 -14.32 -10.93 5.26
CA LYS A 107 -13.85 -11.09 6.64
C LYS A 107 -12.91 -12.27 6.74
N TYR A 108 -11.86 -12.15 7.54
CA TYR A 108 -11.03 -13.29 7.90
C TYR A 108 -11.81 -14.23 8.82
N THR A 109 -11.69 -15.53 8.60
CA THR A 109 -12.47 -16.55 9.32
C THR A 109 -12.00 -16.75 10.77
N ASP A 110 -10.71 -16.54 11.03
CA ASP A 110 -10.05 -16.70 12.32
C ASP A 110 -10.24 -15.50 13.25
N THR A 111 -10.17 -14.28 12.71
CA THR A 111 -10.22 -13.03 13.49
C THR A 111 -11.53 -12.27 13.34
N GLY A 112 -12.32 -12.56 12.31
CA GLY A 112 -13.54 -11.81 11.98
C GLY A 112 -13.29 -10.38 11.45
N LYS A 113 -12.02 -9.95 11.36
CA LYS A 113 -11.64 -8.63 10.85
C LYS A 113 -12.02 -8.50 9.39
N ARG A 114 -12.49 -7.31 8.99
CA ARG A 114 -12.72 -7.00 7.59
C ARG A 114 -11.41 -6.82 6.85
N TRP A 115 -11.38 -7.29 5.62
CA TRP A 115 -10.30 -7.03 4.68
C TRP A 115 -10.87 -6.47 3.38
N HIS A 116 -10.02 -5.73 2.68
CA HIS A 116 -10.31 -5.14 1.39
C HIS A 116 -9.17 -5.44 0.42
N GLY A 117 -9.49 -5.67 -0.84
CA GLY A 117 -8.49 -5.97 -1.86
C GLY A 117 -8.95 -5.59 -3.26
N ILE A 118 -8.07 -5.83 -4.22
CA ILE A 118 -8.33 -5.66 -5.65
C ILE A 118 -7.98 -6.96 -6.38
N ARG A 119 -8.78 -7.29 -7.39
CA ARG A 119 -8.56 -8.43 -8.27
C ARG A 119 -8.29 -7.96 -9.68
N GLU A 120 -7.24 -8.50 -10.28
CA GLU A 120 -6.90 -8.27 -11.69
C GLU A 120 -7.95 -8.98 -12.57
N GLY A 121 -8.84 -8.23 -13.21
CA GLY A 121 -9.86 -8.76 -14.13
C GLY A 121 -10.65 -9.96 -13.59
N ASP A 122 -10.72 -10.99 -14.41
CA ASP A 122 -11.29 -12.30 -14.08
C ASP A 122 -10.21 -13.35 -13.73
N THR A 123 -9.01 -12.91 -13.39
CA THR A 123 -7.94 -13.79 -12.91
C THR A 123 -8.19 -14.29 -11.48
N VAL A 124 -7.36 -15.23 -11.05
CA VAL A 124 -7.38 -15.79 -9.70
C VAL A 124 -6.46 -15.02 -8.74
N ILE A 125 -5.79 -13.96 -9.20
CA ILE A 125 -4.84 -13.19 -8.40
C ILE A 125 -5.54 -11.98 -7.78
N ALA A 126 -5.45 -11.86 -6.47
CA ALA A 126 -5.95 -10.71 -5.72
C ALA A 126 -4.86 -10.11 -4.82
N GLY A 127 -4.80 -8.79 -4.74
CA GLY A 127 -4.00 -8.07 -3.75
C GLY A 127 -4.89 -7.62 -2.61
N ILE A 128 -4.70 -8.16 -1.41
CA ILE A 128 -5.39 -7.73 -0.19
C ILE A 128 -4.53 -6.68 0.50
N TYR A 129 -5.13 -5.54 0.85
CA TYR A 129 -4.42 -4.50 1.56
C TYR A 129 -4.22 -4.88 3.03
N ALA A 130 -2.98 -4.89 3.49
CA ALA A 130 -2.62 -5.13 4.88
C ALA A 130 -1.35 -4.34 5.23
N ASP A 131 -1.38 -3.63 6.36
CA ASP A 131 -0.22 -2.94 6.94
C ASP A 131 0.55 -2.04 5.96
N GLY A 132 -0.15 -1.33 5.06
CA GLY A 132 0.47 -0.44 4.07
C GLY A 132 0.91 -1.12 2.76
N HIS A 133 0.71 -2.42 2.61
CA HIS A 133 1.12 -3.21 1.46
C HIS A 133 -0.05 -3.92 0.78
N LEU A 134 0.16 -4.40 -0.45
CA LEU A 134 -0.71 -5.39 -1.09
C LEU A 134 -0.10 -6.78 -0.89
N VAL A 135 -0.83 -7.67 -0.24
CA VAL A 135 -0.49 -9.08 -0.13
C VAL A 135 -1.18 -9.82 -1.26
N LEU A 136 -0.41 -10.49 -2.12
CA LEU A 136 -0.92 -11.32 -3.20
C LEU A 136 -1.50 -12.62 -2.64
N HIS A 137 -2.69 -12.96 -3.08
CA HIS A 137 -3.38 -14.20 -2.79
C HIS A 137 -3.83 -14.86 -4.09
N ASP A 138 -3.66 -16.17 -4.16
CA ASP A 138 -4.35 -17.03 -5.12
C ASP A 138 -5.72 -17.42 -4.54
N LEU A 139 -6.78 -17.02 -5.25
CA LEU A 139 -8.16 -17.28 -4.86
C LEU A 139 -8.58 -18.75 -5.03
N THR A 140 -7.80 -19.58 -5.74
CA THR A 140 -8.12 -21.01 -5.95
C THR A 140 -7.58 -21.92 -4.86
N SER A 141 -6.46 -21.56 -4.24
CA SER A 141 -5.78 -22.38 -3.23
C SER A 141 -6.00 -21.84 -1.81
N SER A 142 -7.21 -21.99 -1.29
CA SER A 142 -7.54 -21.66 0.11
C SER A 142 -7.09 -20.27 0.60
N TYR A 143 -6.97 -19.27 -0.31
CA TYR A 143 -6.42 -17.95 -0.03
C TYR A 143 -4.98 -17.96 0.52
N LYS A 144 -4.14 -18.89 0.07
CA LYS A 144 -2.72 -18.92 0.48
C LYS A 144 -2.06 -17.60 0.08
N SER A 145 -1.60 -16.84 1.08
CA SER A 145 -0.75 -15.68 0.86
C SER A 145 0.48 -16.13 0.08
N THR A 146 0.76 -15.42 -1.00
CA THR A 146 1.83 -15.77 -1.92
C THR A 146 3.01 -14.83 -1.76
N GLY A 147 2.78 -13.54 -1.55
CA GLY A 147 3.86 -12.60 -1.36
C GLY A 147 3.38 -11.18 -1.14
N VAL A 148 4.30 -10.30 -0.71
CA VAL A 148 3.98 -8.89 -0.45
C VAL A 148 4.46 -8.03 -1.61
N MET A 149 3.54 -7.36 -2.28
CA MET A 149 3.89 -6.32 -3.25
C MET A 149 4.36 -5.07 -2.51
N GLN A 150 5.46 -4.52 -3.00
CA GLN A 150 6.03 -3.27 -2.53
C GLN A 150 5.50 -2.11 -3.35
N ARG A 151 5.29 -0.96 -2.69
CA ARG A 151 4.87 0.26 -3.37
C ARG A 151 5.99 0.78 -4.28
N GLY A 152 5.65 1.17 -5.51
CA GLY A 152 6.56 1.78 -6.48
C GLY A 152 6.95 0.87 -7.64
N ASP A 153 7.52 1.47 -8.69
CA ASP A 153 8.01 0.77 -9.88
C ASP A 153 9.47 0.34 -9.70
N LYS A 154 9.67 -0.72 -8.92
CA LYS A 154 10.99 -1.33 -8.79
C LYS A 154 11.39 -1.95 -10.13
N ASN A 155 12.61 -1.69 -10.58
CA ASN A 155 13.21 -2.37 -11.71
C ASN A 155 14.08 -3.54 -11.20
N PRO A 156 13.58 -4.79 -11.22
CA PRO A 156 14.34 -5.94 -10.74
C PRO A 156 15.30 -6.54 -11.79
N PHE A 157 15.32 -6.02 -13.02
CA PHE A 157 16.06 -6.60 -14.15
C PHE A 157 17.53 -6.15 -14.22
N THR A 158 17.89 -5.08 -13.51
CA THR A 158 19.26 -4.59 -13.42
C THR A 158 19.95 -5.15 -12.17
N LYS A 159 21.04 -5.89 -12.37
CA LYS A 159 21.95 -6.36 -11.31
C LYS A 159 22.83 -5.23 -10.78
#